data_AF-A0A2V7YQC2-F1
#
_entry.id   AF-A0A2V7YQC2-F1
#
_cell.length_a   1.000
_cell.length_b   1.000
_cell.length_c   1.000
_cell.angle_alpha   90.00
_cell.angle_beta   90.00
_cell.angle_gamma   90.00
#
_symmetry.space_group_name_H-M   'P 1'
#
loop_
_entity.id
_entity.type
_entity.pdbx_description
1 polymer ?
#
loop_
_entity_poly.entity_id
_entity_poly.type
_entity_poly.pdbx_seq_one_letter_code
_entity_poly.pdbx_strand_id
1 'polypeptide(L)'
;MGDLTQLIAALVIAITANSARTRDCFAVHGRLYVANGTPSIRIWPVKTDRILGVTPDESPSALPDPLPRYVSFDNRIYADFRVCSDEPERRGRMRMVSIASVNKVVVEHVDPASGIVRVFRVKTRGE
;
A
#
# COMPACT_ATOMS: atom_id res chain seq x y z
N MET A 1 24.56 41.73 -37.20
CA MET A 1 23.16 41.60 -36.73
C MET A 1 22.80 40.13 -36.80
N GLY A 2 23.10 39.39 -35.72
CA GLY A 2 22.80 37.97 -35.61
C GLY A 2 21.53 37.81 -34.80
N ASP A 3 20.57 37.11 -35.39
CA ASP A 3 19.19 36.98 -34.96
C ASP A 3 19.08 36.20 -33.63
N LEU A 4 18.72 36.90 -32.56
CA LEU A 4 18.61 36.36 -31.19
C LEU A 4 17.41 35.39 -31.06
N THR A 5 16.54 35.28 -32.07
CA THR A 5 15.35 34.41 -31.99
C THR A 5 15.65 32.92 -32.21
N GLN A 6 16.82 32.54 -32.73
CA GLN A 6 17.15 31.12 -32.98
C GLN A 6 17.58 30.33 -31.72
N LEU A 7 18.00 30.98 -30.63
CA LEU A 7 18.51 30.29 -29.44
C LEU A 7 17.44 29.86 -28.43
N ILE A 8 16.22 30.40 -28.53
CA ILE A 8 15.15 30.14 -27.55
C ILE A 8 14.39 28.84 -27.88
N ALA A 9 14.40 28.40 -29.14
CA ALA A 9 13.66 27.20 -29.57
C ALA A 9 14.24 25.88 -29.05
N ALA A 10 15.52 25.84 -28.65
CA ALA A 10 16.17 24.60 -28.20
C ALA A 10 15.94 24.26 -26.72
N LEU A 11 15.45 25.20 -25.89
CA LEU A 11 15.29 24.99 -24.44
C LEU A 11 13.89 24.47 -24.04
N VAL A 12 12.93 24.42 -24.96
CA VAL A 12 11.53 24.04 -24.64
C VAL A 12 11.26 22.54 -24.88
N ILE A 13 12.17 21.81 -25.53
CA ILE A 13 11.91 20.42 -26.00
C ILE A 13 12.15 19.35 -24.91
N ALA A 14 12.68 19.69 -23.73
CA ALA A 14 13.07 18.70 -22.71
C ALA A 14 12.08 18.51 -21.54
N ILE A 15 10.88 19.12 -21.55
CA ILE A 15 9.98 19.10 -20.37
C ILE A 15 8.81 18.10 -20.48
N THR A 16 8.57 17.48 -21.63
CA THR A 16 7.37 16.63 -21.83
C THR A 16 7.69 15.16 -22.01
N ALA A 17 8.09 14.48 -20.92
CA ALA A 17 7.94 13.03 -20.81
C ALA A 17 8.07 12.52 -19.36
N ASN A 18 7.42 13.15 -18.38
CA ASN A 18 7.11 12.42 -17.15
C ASN A 18 5.87 11.54 -17.41
N SER A 19 6.05 10.48 -18.19
CA SER A 19 5.04 9.42 -18.32
C SER A 19 5.01 8.61 -17.02
N ALA A 20 4.65 9.26 -15.92
CA ALA A 20 4.23 8.57 -14.71
C ALA A 20 2.96 7.82 -15.11
N ARG A 21 3.08 6.51 -15.37
CA ARG A 21 1.92 5.62 -15.39
C ARG A 21 1.14 5.94 -14.13
N THR A 22 -0.04 6.52 -14.29
CA THR A 22 -0.93 6.85 -13.18
C THR A 22 -1.33 5.50 -12.61
N ARG A 23 -0.67 5.06 -11.53
CA ARG A 23 -1.11 3.86 -10.84
C ARG A 23 -2.50 4.16 -10.31
N ASP A 24 -3.47 3.31 -10.63
CA ASP A 24 -4.83 3.44 -10.11
C ASP A 24 -4.79 3.19 -8.61
N CYS A 25 -4.80 4.26 -7.84
CA CYS A 25 -4.81 4.21 -6.38
C CYS A 25 -6.23 4.44 -5.86
N PHE A 26 -6.67 3.60 -4.94
CA PHE A 26 -8.01 3.63 -4.38
C PHE A 26 -7.98 3.41 -2.87
N ALA A 27 -9.02 3.88 -2.19
CA ALA A 27 -9.17 3.70 -0.75
C ALA A 27 -9.79 2.33 -0.44
N VAL A 28 -9.27 1.66 0.59
CA VAL A 28 -9.75 0.36 1.07
C VAL A 28 -9.85 0.42 2.59
N HIS A 29 -11.04 0.22 3.13
CA HIS A 29 -11.19 -0.15 4.53
C HIS A 29 -11.07 -1.68 4.64
N GLY A 30 -10.09 -2.17 5.40
CA GLY A 30 -9.75 -3.58 5.35
C GLY A 30 -9.00 -4.09 6.57
N ARG A 31 -8.78 -5.41 6.56
CA ARG A 31 -7.94 -6.12 7.51
C ARG A 31 -6.67 -6.59 6.82
N LEU A 32 -5.54 -6.03 7.22
CA LEU A 32 -4.22 -6.54 6.86
C LEU A 32 -3.84 -7.70 7.79
N TYR A 33 -3.31 -8.77 7.21
CA TYR A 33 -2.86 -9.97 7.92
C TYR A 33 -1.74 -10.67 7.16
N VAL A 34 -0.95 -11.49 7.86
CA VAL A 34 0.07 -12.35 7.26
C VAL A 34 -0.48 -13.77 7.13
N ALA A 35 -0.23 -14.41 6.00
CA ALA A 35 -0.62 -15.79 5.71
C ALA A 35 0.46 -16.50 4.88
N ASN A 36 0.46 -17.83 4.90
CA ASN A 36 1.41 -18.62 4.11
C ASN A 36 1.14 -18.48 2.59
N GLY A 37 2.23 -18.54 1.81
CA GLY A 37 2.23 -18.41 0.35
C GLY A 37 2.61 -17.01 -0.14
N THR A 38 2.79 -16.85 -1.44
CA THR A 38 3.21 -15.57 -2.05
C THR A 38 2.02 -14.85 -2.70
N PRO A 39 1.70 -13.60 -2.31
CA PRO A 39 2.34 -12.82 -1.26
C PRO A 39 1.88 -13.21 0.16
N SER A 40 2.77 -13.00 1.13
CA SER A 40 2.50 -13.32 2.53
C SER A 40 1.60 -12.28 3.19
N ILE A 41 1.81 -11.01 2.87
CA ILE A 41 1.04 -9.88 3.41
C ILE A 41 -0.19 -9.66 2.54
N ARG A 42 -1.37 -9.63 3.15
CA ARG A 42 -2.66 -9.55 2.44
C ARG A 42 -3.59 -8.56 3.11
N ILE A 43 -4.40 -7.88 2.31
CA ILE A 43 -5.52 -7.05 2.77
C ILE A 43 -6.80 -7.74 2.35
N TRP A 44 -7.68 -7.96 3.33
CA TRP A 44 -9.06 -8.34 3.09
C TRP A 44 -9.95 -7.08 3.26
N PRO A 45 -10.46 -6.48 2.16
CA PRO A 45 -11.43 -5.41 2.25
C PRO A 45 -12.71 -5.90 2.92
N VAL A 46 -13.21 -5.13 3.89
CA VAL A 46 -14.39 -5.51 4.67
C VAL A 46 -15.61 -5.62 3.74
N LYS A 47 -16.46 -6.63 3.97
CA LYS A 47 -17.66 -6.95 3.18
C LYS A 47 -17.41 -7.37 1.72
N THR A 48 -16.22 -7.87 1.40
CA THR A 48 -15.91 -8.40 0.07
C THR A 48 -15.33 -9.81 0.19
N ASP A 49 -15.37 -10.59 -0.89
CA ASP A 49 -14.65 -11.88 -0.98
C ASP A 49 -13.27 -11.74 -1.64
N ARG A 50 -12.86 -10.51 -1.96
CA ARG A 50 -11.63 -10.24 -2.71
C ARG A 50 -10.46 -10.10 -1.75
N ILE A 51 -9.37 -10.82 -2.02
CA ILE A 51 -8.10 -10.61 -1.31
C ILE A 51 -7.16 -9.80 -2.19
N LEU A 52 -6.54 -8.79 -1.59
CA LEU A 52 -5.45 -8.02 -2.19
C LEU A 52 -4.14 -8.52 -1.62
N GLY A 53 -3.19 -8.86 -2.50
CA GLY A 53 -1.84 -9.21 -2.14
C GLY A 53 -0.98 -7.95 -2.07
N VAL A 54 -0.22 -7.76 -0.99
CA VAL A 54 0.59 -6.56 -0.79
C VAL A 54 1.99 -6.77 -1.34
N THR A 55 2.50 -5.80 -2.12
CA THR A 55 3.88 -5.77 -2.62
C THR A 55 4.64 -4.53 -2.09
N PRO A 56 5.98 -4.64 -1.94
CA PRO A 56 6.74 -5.89 -1.90
C PRO A 56 6.40 -6.69 -0.63
N ASP A 57 6.23 -8.00 -0.74
CA ASP A 57 5.77 -8.84 0.38
C ASP A 57 6.91 -9.32 1.30
N GLU A 58 8.15 -9.24 0.82
CA GLU A 58 9.37 -9.70 1.51
C GLU A 58 10.05 -8.62 2.38
N SER A 59 9.55 -7.38 2.36
CA SER A 59 10.15 -6.27 3.10
C SER A 59 9.08 -5.45 3.82
N PRO A 60 8.75 -5.80 5.08
CA PRO A 60 7.85 -5.00 5.92
C PRO A 60 8.30 -3.54 6.04
N SER A 61 9.60 -3.26 5.90
CA SER A 61 10.18 -1.91 5.86
C SER A 61 9.76 -1.06 4.65
N ALA A 62 9.25 -1.67 3.59
CA ALA A 62 8.70 -0.97 2.44
C ALA A 62 7.25 -0.51 2.67
N LEU A 63 6.61 -0.94 3.76
CA LEU A 63 5.27 -0.50 4.13
C LEU A 63 5.32 0.90 4.77
N PRO A 64 4.29 1.74 4.57
CA PRO A 64 4.22 3.04 5.22
C PRO A 64 4.10 2.88 6.75
N ASP A 65 4.71 3.82 7.47
CA ASP A 65 4.52 3.91 8.92
C ASP A 65 3.03 3.97 9.29
N PRO A 66 2.61 3.32 10.41
CA PRO A 66 3.42 2.59 11.37
C PRO A 66 3.50 1.08 11.09
N LEU A 67 3.07 0.62 9.91
CA LEU A 67 2.88 -0.80 9.59
C LEU A 67 4.12 -1.68 9.84
N PRO A 68 5.36 -1.27 9.52
CA PRO A 68 6.53 -2.15 9.68
C PRO A 68 6.70 -2.73 11.09
N ARG A 69 6.16 -2.06 12.13
CA ARG A 69 6.26 -2.48 13.53
C ARG A 69 5.22 -3.54 13.93
N TYR A 70 4.12 -3.64 13.19
CA TYR A 70 2.94 -4.40 13.60
C TYR A 70 2.59 -5.52 12.63
N VAL A 71 3.18 -5.58 11.43
CA VAL A 71 2.94 -6.72 10.52
C VAL A 71 3.63 -7.97 11.06
N SER A 72 2.83 -8.93 11.52
CA SER A 72 3.28 -10.26 11.96
C SER A 72 2.14 -11.28 11.81
N PHE A 73 2.44 -12.57 11.99
CA PHE A 73 1.44 -13.64 12.00
C PHE A 73 0.46 -13.52 13.17
N ASP A 74 0.88 -12.90 14.26
CA ASP A 74 0.10 -12.75 15.49
C ASP A 74 -0.80 -11.50 15.50
N ASN A 75 -0.67 -10.64 14.49
CA ASN A 75 -1.38 -9.38 14.41
C ASN A 75 -2.38 -9.36 13.27
N ARG A 76 -3.56 -8.81 13.54
CA ARG A 76 -4.51 -8.35 12.54
C ARG A 76 -4.62 -6.83 12.62
N ILE A 77 -4.46 -6.16 11.49
CA ILE A 77 -4.43 -4.70 11.44
C ILE A 77 -5.65 -4.22 10.67
N TYR A 78 -6.54 -3.49 11.34
CA TYR A 78 -7.69 -2.84 10.73
C TYR A 78 -7.34 -1.38 10.47
N ALA A 79 -7.51 -0.92 9.24
CA ALA A 79 -7.19 0.45 8.88
C ALA A 79 -7.90 0.91 7.59
N ASP A 80 -7.82 2.20 7.35
CA ASP A 80 -8.12 2.82 6.05
C ASP A 80 -6.82 2.91 5.25
N PHE A 81 -6.70 2.09 4.20
CA PHE A 81 -5.53 2.02 3.33
C PHE A 81 -5.77 2.84 2.06
N ARG A 82 -4.76 3.57 1.60
CA ARG A 82 -4.65 3.99 0.20
C ARG A 82 -3.74 3.00 -0.50
N VAL A 83 -4.29 2.20 -1.42
CA VAL A 83 -3.54 1.18 -2.15
C VAL A 83 -3.47 1.53 -3.62
N CYS A 84 -2.37 1.16 -4.29
CA CYS A 84 -2.17 1.37 -5.71
C CYS A 84 -2.07 0.02 -6.42
N SER A 85 -2.84 -0.14 -7.50
CA SER A 85 -2.83 -1.39 -8.27
C SER A 85 -1.51 -1.55 -9.01
N ASP A 86 -0.87 -2.72 -8.86
CA ASP A 86 0.33 -3.05 -9.64
C ASP A 86 -0.05 -3.72 -10.97
N GLU A 87 -1.26 -4.28 -11.04
CA GLU A 87 -1.82 -4.99 -12.18
C GLU A 87 -3.34 -4.71 -12.35
N PRO A 88 -3.92 -4.93 -13.54
CA PRO A 88 -5.37 -4.82 -13.76
C PRO A 88 -6.20 -5.85 -12.95
N GLU A 89 -7.50 -5.60 -12.76
CA GLU A 89 -8.37 -6.63 -12.15
C GLU A 89 -8.48 -7.87 -13.03
N ARG A 90 -8.40 -9.05 -12.40
CA ARG A 90 -8.74 -10.31 -13.04
C ARG A 90 -9.58 -11.16 -12.10
N ARG A 91 -10.74 -11.62 -12.57
CA ARG A 91 -11.60 -12.56 -11.82
C ARG A 91 -10.82 -13.84 -11.51
N GLY A 92 -11.02 -14.39 -10.32
CA GLY A 92 -10.37 -15.63 -9.86
C GLY A 92 -8.88 -15.51 -9.49
N ARG A 93 -8.23 -14.36 -9.72
CA ARG A 93 -6.82 -14.13 -9.31
C ARG A 93 -6.74 -13.17 -8.15
N MET A 94 -5.81 -13.37 -7.22
CA MET A 94 -5.44 -12.34 -6.25
C MET A 94 -4.89 -11.13 -7.01
N ARG A 95 -5.29 -9.91 -6.63
CA ARG A 95 -4.73 -8.67 -7.21
C ARG A 95 -3.56 -8.21 -6.36
N MET A 96 -2.43 -7.94 -6.99
CA MET A 96 -1.26 -7.34 -6.34
C MET A 96 -1.40 -5.80 -6.24
N VAL A 97 -1.10 -5.26 -5.05
CA VAL A 97 -1.17 -3.84 -4.73
C VAL A 97 -0.01 -3.41 -3.84
N SER A 98 0.41 -2.16 -3.96
CA SER A 98 1.29 -1.49 -3.00
C SER A 98 0.48 -0.60 -2.06
N ILE A 99 0.92 -0.43 -0.80
CA ILE A 99 0.26 0.47 0.15
C ILE A 99 0.94 1.84 0.08
N ALA A 100 0.22 2.86 -0.37
CA ALA A 100 0.73 4.23 -0.47
C ALA A 100 0.64 4.98 0.88
N SER A 101 -0.44 4.77 1.63
CA SER A 101 -0.59 5.35 2.97
C SER A 101 -1.64 4.59 3.79
N VAL A 102 -1.65 4.84 5.10
CA VAL A 102 -2.57 4.22 6.05
C VAL A 102 -3.08 5.23 7.08
N ASN A 103 -4.34 5.11 7.48
CA ASN A 103 -4.98 5.94 8.50
C ASN A 103 -5.87 5.08 9.42
N LYS A 104 -6.18 5.61 10.61
CA LYS A 104 -7.09 4.97 11.59
C LYS A 104 -6.69 3.53 11.93
N VAL A 105 -5.41 3.34 12.25
CA VAL A 105 -4.82 2.02 12.50
C VAL A 105 -5.28 1.46 13.86
N VAL A 106 -5.86 0.27 13.84
CA VAL A 106 -6.18 -0.54 15.01
C VAL A 106 -5.48 -1.88 14.87
N VAL A 107 -4.73 -2.27 15.90
CA VAL A 107 -4.01 -3.54 15.95
C VAL A 107 -4.74 -4.47 16.92
N GLU A 108 -5.06 -5.65 16.45
CA GLU A 108 -5.52 -6.80 17.23
C GLU A 108 -4.35 -7.78 17.31
N HIS A 109 -3.73 -7.87 18.47
CA HIS A 109 -2.62 -8.79 18.75
C HIS A 109 -3.15 -10.03 19.48
N VAL A 110 -2.84 -11.21 18.96
CA VAL A 110 -3.14 -12.50 19.58
C VAL A 110 -1.86 -13.04 20.20
N ASP A 111 -1.82 -13.20 21.51
CA ASP A 111 -0.69 -13.82 22.18
C ASP A 111 -0.66 -15.33 21.82
N PRO A 112 0.40 -15.83 21.18
CA PRO A 112 0.42 -17.21 20.66
C PRO A 112 0.48 -18.27 21.76
N ALA A 113 0.90 -17.92 22.98
CA ALA A 113 1.00 -18.87 24.09
C ALA A 113 -0.31 -18.98 24.88
N SER A 114 -1.01 -17.86 25.06
CA SER A 114 -2.21 -17.78 25.91
C SER A 114 -3.52 -17.63 25.13
N GLY A 115 -3.46 -17.27 23.85
CA GLY A 115 -4.63 -16.93 23.04
C GLY A 115 -5.31 -15.62 23.44
N ILE A 116 -4.74 -14.86 24.39
CA ILE A 116 -5.30 -13.58 24.84
C ILE A 116 -5.21 -12.56 23.70
N VAL A 117 -6.34 -11.91 23.42
CA VAL A 117 -6.44 -10.86 22.40
C VAL A 117 -6.31 -9.49 23.03
N ARG A 118 -5.39 -8.67 22.52
CA ARG A 118 -5.20 -7.26 22.89
C ARG A 118 -5.49 -6.36 21.71
N VAL A 119 -6.38 -5.39 21.89
CA VAL A 119 -6.75 -4.43 20.83
C VAL A 119 -6.32 -3.03 21.24
N PHE A 120 -5.60 -2.34 20.37
CA PHE A 120 -5.15 -0.97 20.62
C PHE A 120 -5.09 -0.14 19.34
N ARG A 121 -5.33 1.17 19.49
CA ARG A 121 -5.22 2.15 18.40
C ARG A 121 -3.79 2.65 18.30
N VAL A 122 -3.27 2.79 17.09
CA VAL A 122 -1.95 3.34 16.82
C VAL A 122 -2.11 4.71 16.15
N LYS A 123 -1.39 5.71 16.66
CA LYS A 123 -1.36 7.03 16.04
C LYS A 123 -0.57 6.97 14.73
N THR A 124 -1.15 7.51 13.66
CA THR A 124 -0.46 7.72 12.39
C THR A 124 0.23 9.07 12.39
N ARG A 125 1.30 9.22 11.60
CA ARG A 125 2.07 10.47 11.54
C ARG A 125 1.17 11.58 10.97
N GLY A 126 0.88 12.60 11.78
CA GLY A 126 -0.04 13.69 11.43
C GLY A 126 -1.43 13.64 12.08
N GLU A 127 -1.71 12.63 12.93
CA GLU A 127 -2.89 12.56 13.83
C GLU A 127 -2.55 13.09 15.25
#